data_AF-A0A0A0BJ15-F1
#
_entry.id   AF-A0A0A0BJ15-F1
#
_cell.length_a   1.000
_cell.length_b   1.000
_cell.length_c   1.000
_cell.angle_alpha   90.00
_cell.angle_beta   90.00
_cell.angle_gamma   90.00
#
_symmetry.space_group_name_H-M   'P 1'
#
loop_
_entity.id
_entity.type
_entity.pdbx_description
1 polymer ?
#
loop_
_entity_poly.entity_id
_entity_poly.type
_entity_poly.pdbx_seq_one_letter_code
_entity_poly.pdbx_strand_id
1 'polypeptide(L)'
;RAAAVVLLAAAPLVAPIAATAVPDSPEVVGQACADAEEGVTVVVDASDLGGQVTIGCATGEVGSGTEALRAAGFTDERDEAQMICAIDSVPDPCPTTWEGVWWSYWTAESDGGWEVYEVGSDDSEPRAGTLEGWRYHDGSAGPVLTPAQVLATAGQAQDDGEDPAQDGAGGEEPPADVDDAGWLVPVTIAAVALLLGGLAVLAVRRRRAADARRDTVDPSEP
;
A
#
# COMPACT_ATOMS: atom_id res chain seq x y z
N ARG A 1 76.72 -19.65 25.83
CA ARG A 1 76.29 -18.81 24.69
C ARG A 1 74.79 -18.98 24.59
N ALA A 2 74.04 -17.88 24.72
CA ALA A 2 72.62 -17.83 25.10
C ALA A 2 71.65 -18.28 24.00
N ALA A 3 70.55 -18.91 24.41
CA ALA A 3 69.42 -19.30 23.56
C ALA A 3 68.47 -18.09 23.35
N ALA A 4 68.10 -17.84 22.10
CA ALA A 4 67.14 -16.80 21.73
C ALA A 4 65.72 -17.41 21.70
N VAL A 5 64.83 -16.89 22.53
CA VAL A 5 63.39 -17.20 22.51
C VAL A 5 62.72 -16.15 21.63
N VAL A 6 62.12 -16.60 20.52
CA VAL A 6 61.34 -15.75 19.61
C VAL A 6 59.88 -15.81 20.06
N LEU A 7 59.34 -14.68 20.54
CA LEU A 7 57.90 -14.53 20.81
C LEU A 7 57.17 -14.21 19.50
N LEU A 8 56.27 -15.09 19.06
CA LEU A 8 55.27 -14.78 18.03
C LEU A 8 54.10 -14.02 18.68
N ALA A 9 53.88 -12.78 18.25
CA ALA A 9 52.67 -12.02 18.59
C ALA A 9 51.55 -12.36 17.59
N ALA A 10 50.45 -12.94 18.07
CA ALA A 10 49.25 -13.19 17.29
C ALA A 10 48.33 -11.95 17.35
N ALA A 11 48.09 -11.31 16.21
CA ALA A 11 47.15 -10.19 16.09
C ALA A 11 45.75 -10.72 15.70
N PRO A 12 44.66 -10.27 16.35
CA PRO A 12 43.31 -10.66 15.96
C PRO A 12 42.88 -9.94 14.68
N LEU A 13 42.51 -10.72 13.65
CA LEU A 13 41.86 -10.24 12.44
C LEU A 13 40.41 -9.84 12.77
N VAL A 14 40.14 -8.54 12.83
CA VAL A 14 38.78 -8.00 12.88
C VAL A 14 38.30 -7.87 11.43
N ALA A 15 37.40 -8.76 11.00
CA ALA A 15 36.78 -8.67 9.68
C ALA A 15 35.66 -7.61 9.68
N PRO A 16 35.59 -6.70 8.70
CA PRO A 16 34.48 -5.78 8.57
C PRO A 16 33.21 -6.54 8.16
N ILE A 17 32.11 -6.31 8.88
CA ILE A 17 30.78 -6.77 8.48
C ILE A 17 30.35 -5.87 7.32
N ALA A 18 30.28 -6.42 6.11
CA ALA A 18 29.67 -5.73 4.99
C ALA A 18 28.17 -5.63 5.23
N ALA A 19 27.64 -4.42 5.34
CA ALA A 19 26.20 -4.18 5.34
C ALA A 19 25.64 -4.57 3.97
N THR A 20 24.83 -5.62 3.92
CA THR A 20 24.04 -5.95 2.73
C THR A 20 22.94 -4.91 2.60
N ALA A 21 22.99 -4.10 1.53
CA ALA A 21 21.87 -3.25 1.17
C ALA A 21 20.64 -4.14 0.92
N VAL A 22 19.55 -3.85 1.63
CA VAL A 22 18.24 -4.44 1.31
C VAL A 22 17.83 -3.86 -0.05
N PRO A 23 17.39 -4.68 -1.02
CA PRO A 23 16.87 -4.13 -2.26
C PRO A 23 15.71 -3.18 -1.93
N ASP A 24 15.78 -1.95 -2.43
CA ASP A 24 14.66 -1.03 -2.35
C ASP A 24 13.44 -1.70 -3.00
N SER A 25 12.33 -1.73 -2.27
CA SER A 25 11.06 -2.17 -2.84
C SER A 25 10.66 -1.18 -3.94
N PRO A 26 9.99 -1.63 -5.02
CA PRO A 26 9.56 -0.71 -6.06
C PRO A 26 8.66 0.35 -5.44
N GLU A 27 8.81 1.59 -5.90
CA GLU A 27 7.85 2.64 -5.58
C GLU A 27 6.48 2.25 -6.13
N VAL A 28 5.43 2.47 -5.34
CA VAL A 28 4.04 2.17 -5.72
C VAL A 28 3.26 3.46 -5.65
N VAL A 29 2.53 3.77 -6.72
CA VAL A 29 1.68 4.97 -6.80
C VAL A 29 0.28 4.62 -7.30
N GLY A 30 -0.68 5.45 -6.92
CA GLY A 30 -2.08 5.23 -7.26
C GLY A 30 -2.78 4.25 -6.32
N GLN A 31 -4.00 3.84 -6.69
CA GLN A 31 -4.86 3.03 -5.84
C GLN A 31 -5.76 2.12 -6.67
N ALA A 32 -6.04 0.94 -6.14
CA ALA A 32 -7.04 0.04 -6.68
C ALA A 32 -8.44 0.68 -6.62
N CYS A 33 -9.39 0.10 -7.35
CA CYS A 33 -10.80 0.43 -7.17
C CYS A 33 -11.20 0.20 -5.70
N ALA A 34 -11.99 1.09 -5.13
CA ALA A 34 -12.42 1.04 -3.73
C ALA A 34 -13.31 -0.18 -3.45
N ASP A 35 -14.15 -0.53 -4.43
CA ASP A 35 -15.09 -1.65 -4.35
C ASP A 35 -15.04 -2.51 -5.62
N ALA A 36 -15.37 -3.79 -5.50
CA ALA A 36 -15.37 -4.73 -6.63
C ALA A 36 -16.38 -4.36 -7.73
N GLU A 37 -17.43 -3.63 -7.39
CA GLU A 37 -18.48 -3.22 -8.33
C GLU A 37 -18.13 -1.90 -9.04
N GLU A 38 -17.10 -1.18 -8.57
CA GLU A 38 -16.70 0.10 -9.13
C GLU A 38 -16.11 -0.06 -10.53
N GLY A 39 -15.36 -1.12 -10.77
CA GLY A 39 -14.70 -1.34 -12.06
C GLY A 39 -13.58 -2.37 -12.01
N VAL A 40 -12.61 -2.19 -12.91
CA VAL A 40 -11.45 -3.07 -13.06
C VAL A 40 -10.21 -2.35 -12.53
N THR A 41 -9.45 -3.01 -11.65
CA THR A 41 -8.18 -2.45 -11.17
C THR A 41 -7.08 -2.76 -12.18
N VAL A 42 -6.34 -1.74 -12.59
CA VAL A 42 -5.28 -1.82 -13.58
C VAL A 42 -3.93 -1.60 -12.89
N VAL A 43 -2.97 -2.48 -13.16
CA VAL A 43 -1.61 -2.41 -12.62
C VAL A 43 -0.62 -2.33 -13.77
N VAL A 44 0.23 -1.30 -13.77
CA VAL A 44 1.33 -1.13 -14.72
C VAL A 44 2.64 -1.18 -13.96
N ASP A 45 3.44 -2.21 -14.22
CA ASP A 45 4.70 -2.48 -13.54
C ASP A 45 5.89 -2.20 -14.47
N ALA A 46 6.52 -1.04 -14.27
CA ALA A 46 7.74 -0.61 -14.94
C ALA A 46 9.00 -0.88 -14.10
N SER A 47 8.93 -1.70 -13.04
CA SER A 47 10.04 -1.85 -12.09
C SER A 47 11.29 -2.48 -12.72
N ASP A 48 11.16 -3.37 -13.70
CA ASP A 48 12.30 -3.92 -14.44
C ASP A 48 13.01 -2.89 -15.33
N LEU A 49 12.35 -1.77 -15.62
CA LEU A 49 12.93 -0.60 -16.29
C LEU A 49 13.53 0.41 -15.28
N GLY A 50 13.50 0.10 -13.98
CA GLY A 50 13.87 1.02 -12.90
C GLY A 50 12.79 2.06 -12.58
N GLY A 51 11.57 1.89 -13.10
CA GLY A 51 10.41 2.71 -12.79
C GLY A 51 9.63 2.21 -11.58
N GLN A 52 8.40 2.71 -11.47
CA GLN A 52 7.46 2.39 -10.40
C GLN A 52 6.37 1.40 -10.84
N VAL A 53 5.62 0.90 -9.85
CA VAL A 53 4.34 0.24 -10.09
C VAL A 53 3.23 1.28 -9.94
N THR A 54 2.45 1.48 -10.99
CA THR A 54 1.33 2.43 -10.99
C THR A 54 0.01 1.66 -11.01
N ILE A 55 -0.93 2.05 -10.15
CA ILE A 55 -2.24 1.40 -10.01
C ILE A 55 -3.32 2.43 -10.33
N GLY A 56 -4.28 2.05 -11.17
CA GLY A 56 -5.44 2.87 -11.49
C GLY A 56 -6.74 2.07 -11.43
N CYS A 57 -7.86 2.76 -11.29
CA CYS A 57 -9.19 2.16 -11.37
C CYS A 57 -9.86 2.56 -12.68
N ALA A 58 -10.21 1.56 -13.50
CA ALA A 58 -11.06 1.73 -14.66
C ALA A 58 -12.52 1.64 -14.21
N THR A 59 -13.10 2.78 -13.82
CA THR A 59 -14.49 2.84 -13.30
C THR A 59 -15.51 2.51 -14.40
N GLY A 60 -16.49 1.68 -14.06
CA GLY A 60 -17.58 1.27 -14.93
C GLY A 60 -17.29 0.02 -15.76
N GLU A 61 -18.11 -0.20 -16.77
CA GLU A 61 -17.94 -1.32 -17.71
C GLU A 61 -16.89 -0.95 -18.77
N VAL A 62 -16.02 -1.92 -19.08
CA VAL A 62 -14.99 -1.84 -20.12
C VAL A 62 -15.11 -3.06 -21.01
N GLY A 63 -14.93 -2.88 -22.32
CA GLY A 63 -15.08 -3.96 -23.31
C GLY A 63 -13.80 -4.75 -23.59
N SER A 64 -12.65 -4.27 -23.10
CA SER A 64 -11.35 -4.93 -23.30
C SER A 64 -10.31 -4.49 -22.26
N GLY A 65 -9.20 -5.21 -22.16
CA GLY A 65 -8.06 -4.84 -21.32
C GLY A 65 -7.42 -3.53 -21.75
N THR A 66 -7.31 -3.26 -23.05
CA THR A 66 -6.83 -1.96 -23.54
C THR A 66 -7.79 -0.82 -23.17
N GLU A 67 -9.09 -1.06 -23.22
CA GLU A 67 -10.08 -0.08 -22.75
C GLU A 67 -9.97 0.14 -21.25
N ALA A 68 -9.77 -0.93 -20.46
CA ALA A 68 -9.48 -0.83 -19.02
C ALA A 68 -8.23 0.01 -18.75
N LEU A 69 -7.13 -0.27 -19.45
CA LEU A 69 -5.87 0.47 -19.32
C LEU A 69 -6.09 1.99 -19.51
N ARG A 70 -6.77 2.37 -20.59
CA ARG A 70 -7.07 3.78 -20.90
C ARG A 70 -8.05 4.40 -19.91
N ALA A 71 -9.09 3.67 -19.53
CA ALA A 71 -10.09 4.13 -18.57
C ALA A 71 -9.50 4.33 -17.16
N ALA A 72 -8.46 3.57 -16.80
CA ALA A 72 -7.69 3.74 -15.58
C ALA A 72 -6.70 4.93 -15.62
N GLY A 73 -6.63 5.66 -16.74
CA GLY A 73 -5.84 6.89 -16.89
C GLY A 73 -4.48 6.73 -17.55
N PHE A 74 -4.14 5.53 -18.00
CA PHE A 74 -2.89 5.25 -18.70
C PHE A 74 -3.00 5.56 -20.20
N THR A 75 -1.86 5.82 -20.82
CA THR A 75 -1.72 5.96 -22.28
C THR A 75 -0.93 4.78 -22.85
N ASP A 76 -1.34 4.25 -23.99
CA ASP A 76 -0.60 3.21 -24.71
C ASP A 76 -0.08 3.74 -26.05
N GLU A 77 1.18 3.44 -26.33
CA GLU A 77 1.79 3.63 -27.64
C GLU A 77 1.97 2.27 -28.32
N ARG A 78 1.83 2.27 -29.65
CA ARG A 78 1.83 1.05 -30.46
C ARG A 78 2.96 1.06 -31.48
N ASP A 79 3.54 -0.11 -31.71
CA ASP A 79 4.49 -0.32 -32.80
C ASP A 79 3.78 -0.49 -34.16
N GLU A 80 4.57 -0.72 -35.22
CA GLU A 80 4.05 -0.96 -36.57
C GLU A 80 3.15 -2.22 -36.66
N ALA A 81 3.30 -3.16 -35.74
CA ALA A 81 2.50 -4.38 -35.62
C ALA A 81 1.26 -4.20 -34.73
N GLN A 82 1.01 -2.99 -34.23
CA GLN A 82 -0.09 -2.65 -33.32
C GLN A 82 0.01 -3.31 -31.93
N MET A 83 1.19 -3.75 -31.53
CA MET A 83 1.45 -4.19 -30.15
C MET A 83 1.75 -3.00 -29.25
N ILE A 84 1.31 -3.04 -27.98
CA ILE A 84 1.70 -2.05 -26.97
C ILE A 84 3.20 -2.12 -26.76
N CYS A 85 3.91 -1.07 -27.17
CA CYS A 85 5.35 -0.97 -27.01
C CYS A 85 5.76 -0.03 -25.88
N ALA A 86 4.89 0.93 -25.52
CA ALA A 86 5.07 1.79 -24.36
C ALA A 86 3.74 2.05 -23.65
N ILE A 87 3.80 2.21 -22.34
CA ILE A 87 2.69 2.67 -21.50
C ILE A 87 3.17 3.90 -20.74
N ASP A 88 2.42 5.00 -20.80
CA ASP A 88 2.84 6.32 -20.30
C ASP A 88 4.23 6.75 -20.79
N SER A 89 4.45 6.49 -22.09
CA SER A 89 5.73 6.70 -22.77
C SER A 89 6.91 5.92 -22.16
N VAL A 90 6.66 4.81 -21.46
CA VAL A 90 7.70 3.93 -20.92
C VAL A 90 7.68 2.56 -21.60
N PRO A 91 8.82 2.04 -22.12
CA PRO A 91 10.10 2.75 -22.27
C PRO A 91 10.04 3.87 -23.33
N ASP A 92 10.83 4.92 -23.12
CA ASP A 92 11.07 6.00 -24.09
C ASP A 92 12.49 5.88 -24.68
N PRO A 93 12.65 5.68 -26.00
CA PRO A 93 11.59 5.54 -26.99
C PRO A 93 10.95 4.15 -26.99
N CYS A 94 9.75 4.06 -27.57
CA CYS A 94 9.16 2.80 -28.01
C CYS A 94 10.22 1.97 -28.77
N PRO A 95 10.55 0.75 -28.33
CA PRO A 95 11.65 -0.01 -28.89
C PRO A 95 11.38 -0.39 -30.34
N THR A 96 12.40 -0.27 -31.19
CA THR A 96 12.31 -0.60 -32.63
C THR A 96 12.88 -1.98 -32.96
N THR A 97 13.44 -2.67 -31.96
CA THR A 97 14.06 -3.98 -32.09
C THR A 97 13.56 -4.90 -30.98
N TRP A 98 13.25 -6.15 -31.33
CA TRP A 98 12.83 -7.15 -30.37
C TRP A 98 14.00 -7.67 -29.53
N GLU A 99 13.88 -7.53 -28.20
CA GLU A 99 14.88 -7.98 -27.23
C GLU A 99 14.38 -9.13 -26.35
N GLY A 100 13.19 -9.66 -26.60
CA GLY A 100 12.59 -10.71 -25.76
C GLY A 100 11.88 -10.18 -24.52
N VAL A 101 11.73 -8.85 -24.40
CA VAL A 101 10.96 -8.17 -23.35
C VAL A 101 9.87 -7.32 -23.98
N TRP A 102 8.71 -7.27 -23.34
CA TRP A 102 7.54 -6.52 -23.82
C TRP A 102 6.60 -6.23 -22.66
N TRP A 103 5.56 -5.43 -22.92
CA TRP A 103 4.44 -5.30 -21.99
C TRP A 103 3.61 -6.59 -21.97
N SER A 104 4.04 -7.53 -21.13
CA SER A 104 3.34 -8.78 -20.88
C SER A 104 2.01 -8.52 -20.15
N TYR A 105 0.97 -9.24 -20.53
CA TYR A 105 -0.41 -8.98 -20.12
C TYR A 105 -0.98 -10.10 -19.24
N TRP A 106 -1.64 -9.72 -18.15
CA TRP A 106 -1.99 -10.58 -17.03
C TRP A 106 -3.38 -10.24 -16.51
N THR A 107 -4.03 -11.23 -15.90
CA THR A 107 -5.29 -11.05 -15.17
C THR A 107 -5.19 -11.72 -13.79
N ALA A 108 -6.01 -11.26 -12.85
CA ALA A 108 -6.21 -11.94 -11.58
C ALA A 108 -7.63 -11.73 -11.05
N GLU A 109 -8.18 -12.76 -10.41
CA GLU A 109 -9.32 -12.60 -9.52
C GLU A 109 -8.88 -11.95 -8.20
N SER A 110 -9.81 -11.32 -7.49
CA SER A 110 -9.52 -10.56 -6.27
C SER A 110 -8.83 -11.37 -5.14
N ASP A 111 -9.08 -12.67 -5.07
CA ASP A 111 -8.48 -13.61 -4.12
C ASP A 111 -7.43 -14.54 -4.77
N GLY A 112 -7.06 -14.27 -6.02
CA GLY A 112 -6.19 -15.09 -6.84
C GLY A 112 -4.73 -14.63 -6.90
N GLY A 113 -3.98 -15.27 -7.81
CA GLY A 113 -2.66 -14.84 -8.25
C GLY A 113 -2.70 -14.35 -9.69
N TRP A 114 -1.59 -13.78 -10.17
CA TRP A 114 -1.47 -13.39 -11.57
C TRP A 114 -1.46 -14.61 -12.48
N GLU A 115 -2.31 -14.57 -13.49
CA GLU A 115 -2.35 -15.52 -14.59
C GLU A 115 -2.07 -14.78 -15.89
N VAL A 116 -1.27 -15.38 -16.77
CA VAL A 116 -1.02 -14.79 -18.09
C VAL A 116 -2.33 -14.78 -18.87
N TYR A 117 -2.65 -13.68 -19.53
CA TYR A 117 -3.84 -13.64 -20.38
C TYR A 117 -3.57 -14.44 -21.66
N GLU A 118 -4.45 -15.38 -22.00
CA GLU A 118 -4.27 -16.26 -23.17
C GLU A 118 -4.56 -15.58 -24.52
N VAL A 119 -5.20 -14.40 -24.48
CA VAL A 119 -5.51 -13.53 -25.62
C VAL A 119 -4.93 -12.13 -25.41
N GLY A 120 -4.80 -11.36 -26.48
CA GLY A 120 -4.30 -9.98 -26.41
C GLY A 120 -5.27 -9.05 -25.69
N SER A 121 -4.76 -7.92 -25.15
CA SER A 121 -5.55 -6.96 -24.38
C SER A 121 -6.67 -6.26 -25.17
N ASP A 122 -6.59 -6.26 -26.49
CA ASP A 122 -7.64 -5.71 -27.36
C ASP A 122 -8.82 -6.70 -27.54
N ASP A 123 -8.62 -7.99 -27.26
CA ASP A 123 -9.60 -9.08 -27.41
C ASP A 123 -10.04 -9.68 -26.06
N SER A 124 -9.50 -9.20 -24.94
CA SER A 124 -9.90 -9.66 -23.61
C SER A 124 -11.30 -9.15 -23.22
N GLU A 125 -11.90 -9.78 -22.21
CA GLU A 125 -13.22 -9.40 -21.67
C GLU A 125 -13.12 -9.26 -20.14
N PRO A 126 -12.48 -8.19 -19.61
CA PRO A 126 -12.36 -7.98 -18.18
C PRO A 126 -13.72 -7.79 -17.50
N ARG A 127 -13.82 -8.20 -16.24
CA ARG A 127 -15.05 -8.09 -15.45
C ARG A 127 -14.82 -7.21 -14.24
N ALA A 128 -15.82 -6.41 -13.86
CA ALA A 128 -15.73 -5.63 -12.63
C ALA A 128 -15.31 -6.51 -11.43
N GLY A 129 -14.36 -6.01 -10.65
CA GLY A 129 -13.79 -6.69 -9.49
C GLY A 129 -12.59 -7.57 -9.80
N THR A 130 -12.21 -7.72 -11.08
CA THR A 130 -10.94 -8.34 -11.46
C THR A 130 -9.81 -7.32 -11.55
N LEU A 131 -8.59 -7.83 -11.65
CA LEU A 131 -7.39 -7.06 -11.89
C LEU A 131 -6.86 -7.37 -13.29
N GLU A 132 -6.38 -6.33 -13.96
CA GLU A 132 -5.66 -6.41 -15.22
C GLU A 132 -4.24 -5.87 -15.00
N GLY A 133 -3.23 -6.56 -15.50
CA GLY A 133 -1.83 -6.30 -15.20
C GLY A 133 -0.96 -6.23 -16.45
N TRP A 134 -0.08 -5.24 -16.48
CA TRP A 134 0.98 -5.10 -17.47
C TRP A 134 2.32 -5.06 -16.76
N ARG A 135 3.28 -5.86 -17.23
CA ARG A 135 4.67 -5.79 -16.75
C ARG A 135 5.64 -5.82 -17.92
N TYR A 136 6.59 -4.90 -17.94
CA TYR A 136 7.63 -4.88 -18.96
C TYR A 136 8.70 -5.94 -18.68
N HIS A 137 8.49 -7.16 -19.14
CA HIS A 137 9.30 -8.34 -18.83
C HIS A 137 9.22 -9.37 -19.97
N ASP A 138 9.89 -10.51 -19.83
CA ASP A 138 9.88 -11.64 -20.78
C ASP A 138 8.62 -12.54 -20.69
N GLY A 139 7.58 -12.12 -19.96
CA GLY A 139 6.33 -12.88 -19.78
C GLY A 139 6.42 -14.11 -18.85
N SER A 140 7.58 -14.39 -18.23
CA SER A 140 7.72 -15.52 -17.29
C SER A 140 7.09 -15.27 -15.91
N ALA A 141 6.77 -14.01 -15.58
CA ALA A 141 6.15 -13.62 -14.32
C ALA A 141 5.32 -12.34 -14.49
N GLY A 142 4.21 -12.25 -13.75
CA GLY A 142 3.34 -11.06 -13.71
C GLY A 142 3.89 -9.92 -12.86
N PRO A 143 3.09 -8.86 -12.66
CA PRO A 143 3.45 -7.73 -11.81
C PRO A 143 4.01 -8.15 -10.44
N VAL A 144 5.00 -7.41 -9.95
CA VAL A 144 5.72 -7.71 -8.71
C VAL A 144 4.86 -7.62 -7.45
N LEU A 145 3.81 -6.78 -7.47
CA LEU A 145 2.80 -6.76 -6.42
C LEU A 145 1.81 -7.90 -6.64
N THR A 146 1.56 -8.69 -5.60
CA THR A 146 0.47 -9.67 -5.61
C THR A 146 -0.90 -8.97 -5.69
N PRO A 147 -1.95 -9.62 -6.23
CA PRO A 147 -3.30 -9.06 -6.24
C PRO A 147 -3.78 -8.58 -4.87
N ALA A 148 -3.48 -9.32 -3.80
CA ALA A 148 -3.80 -8.91 -2.43
C ALA A 148 -3.09 -7.61 -1.99
N GLN A 149 -1.83 -7.40 -2.40
CA GLN A 149 -1.11 -6.15 -2.11
C GLN A 149 -1.70 -4.99 -2.92
N VAL A 150 -2.06 -5.22 -4.18
CA VAL A 150 -2.71 -4.22 -5.03
C VAL A 150 -4.03 -3.77 -4.41
N LEU A 151 -4.90 -4.70 -4.03
CA LEU A 151 -6.21 -4.38 -3.44
C LEU A 151 -6.10 -3.68 -2.08
N ALA A 152 -5.02 -3.90 -1.32
CA ALA A 152 -4.78 -3.19 -0.07
C ALA A 152 -4.56 -1.68 -0.27
N THR A 153 -4.17 -1.23 -1.48
CA THR A 153 -3.95 0.20 -1.77
C THR A 153 -5.24 1.03 -1.78
N ALA A 154 -6.40 0.41 -2.00
CA ALA A 154 -7.71 1.08 -1.97
C ALA A 154 -7.99 1.79 -0.63
N GLY A 155 -7.41 1.28 0.48
CA GLY A 155 -7.57 1.87 1.82
C GLY A 155 -6.51 2.88 2.22
N GLN A 156 -5.46 3.11 1.42
CA GLN A 156 -4.30 3.92 1.82
C GLN A 156 -4.47 5.43 1.60
N ALA A 157 -5.39 5.86 0.73
CA ALA A 157 -5.63 7.28 0.45
C ALA A 157 -6.18 8.08 1.66
N GLN A 158 -6.51 7.43 2.77
CA GLN A 158 -7.13 8.05 3.94
C GLN A 158 -6.14 8.33 5.10
N ASP A 159 -4.90 7.81 5.06
CA ASP A 159 -3.96 7.89 6.21
C ASP A 159 -2.83 8.92 6.03
N ASP A 160 -2.56 9.39 4.80
CA ASP A 160 -1.45 10.32 4.51
C ASP A 160 -1.76 11.81 4.79
N GLY A 161 -2.87 12.11 5.48
CA GLY A 161 -3.44 13.47 5.59
C GLY A 161 -3.50 14.12 6.98
N GLU A 162 -3.09 13.45 8.06
CA GLU A 162 -3.25 13.99 9.42
C GLU A 162 -1.91 14.42 10.03
N ASP A 163 -1.43 15.61 9.64
CA ASP A 163 -0.37 16.34 10.35
C ASP A 163 -0.95 16.85 11.69
N PRO A 164 -0.52 16.35 12.86
CA PRO A 164 -0.98 16.90 14.13
C PRO A 164 -0.30 18.25 14.32
N ALA A 165 -0.96 19.31 13.87
CA ALA A 165 -0.62 20.68 14.16
C ALA A 165 -0.29 20.81 15.66
N GLN A 166 0.96 21.17 15.92
CA GLN A 166 1.46 21.48 17.25
C GLN A 166 0.69 22.67 17.81
N ASP A 167 -0.19 22.42 18.79
CA ASP A 167 -0.76 23.46 19.64
C ASP A 167 0.37 24.08 20.48
N GLY A 168 0.95 25.15 19.93
CA GLY A 168 1.85 26.04 20.63
C GLY A 168 1.11 26.76 21.75
N ALA A 169 1.40 26.35 22.98
CA ALA A 169 1.05 27.06 24.19
C ALA A 169 1.58 28.51 24.14
N GLY A 170 0.65 29.46 24.09
CA GLY A 170 0.87 30.87 24.39
C GLY A 170 -0.32 31.34 25.20
N GLY A 171 -0.16 31.34 26.52
CA GLY A 171 -1.14 31.91 27.42
C GLY A 171 -1.25 33.42 27.21
N GLU A 172 -2.47 33.94 27.32
CA GLU A 172 -2.76 35.17 28.04
C GLU A 172 -4.28 35.19 28.34
N GLU A 173 -4.61 35.35 29.61
CA GLU A 173 -5.96 35.36 30.19
C GLU A 173 -6.69 36.71 29.89
N PRO A 174 -8.04 36.78 29.83
CA PRO A 174 -8.78 37.86 29.18
C PRO A 174 -9.25 38.95 30.17
N PRO A 175 -9.78 40.09 29.67
CA PRO A 175 -10.87 40.77 30.35
C PRO A 175 -12.17 40.64 29.56
N ALA A 176 -13.22 40.38 30.33
CA ALA A 176 -14.61 40.36 29.93
C ALA A 176 -15.04 41.68 29.30
N ASP A 177 -15.95 41.59 28.33
CA ASP A 177 -17.11 42.48 28.26
C ASP A 177 -18.28 41.69 27.63
N VAL A 178 -19.33 41.58 28.42
CA VAL A 178 -20.65 41.08 28.04
C VAL A 178 -21.51 42.29 27.72
N ASP A 179 -22.17 42.33 26.57
CA ASP A 179 -23.45 43.05 26.40
C ASP A 179 -24.22 42.54 25.16
N ASP A 180 -25.33 41.86 25.47
CA ASP A 180 -26.66 41.84 24.84
C ASP A 180 -26.83 41.94 23.31
N ALA A 181 -27.32 40.83 22.72
CA ALA A 181 -28.53 40.82 21.89
C ALA A 181 -29.01 39.37 21.64
N GLY A 182 -30.13 39.02 22.26
CA GLY A 182 -30.69 37.67 22.22
C GLY A 182 -31.21 37.21 20.84
N TRP A 183 -31.20 35.90 20.61
CA TRP A 183 -32.38 35.07 20.87
C TRP A 183 -32.06 33.56 20.79
N LEU A 184 -32.68 32.80 21.70
CA LEU A 184 -32.91 31.34 21.75
C LEU A 184 -31.75 30.33 21.89
N VAL A 185 -31.54 29.91 23.15
CA VAL A 185 -31.20 28.55 23.63
C VAL A 185 -32.48 27.67 23.48
N PRO A 186 -32.50 26.30 23.40
CA PRO A 186 -31.58 25.41 24.13
C PRO A 186 -31.24 23.98 23.61
N VAL A 187 -30.12 23.47 24.15
CA VAL A 187 -29.87 22.07 24.58
C VAL A 187 -29.74 20.97 23.52
N THR A 188 -28.49 20.51 23.30
CA THR A 188 -28.10 19.07 23.35
C THR A 188 -26.62 18.84 23.75
N ILE A 189 -25.98 19.75 24.51
CA ILE A 189 -24.72 19.42 25.23
C ILE A 189 -25.07 18.68 26.53
N ALA A 190 -25.65 17.49 26.39
CA ALA A 190 -25.88 16.57 27.51
C ALA A 190 -25.71 15.09 27.09
N ALA A 191 -25.66 14.80 25.79
CA ALA A 191 -25.50 13.43 25.29
C ALA A 191 -24.03 12.95 25.21
N VAL A 192 -23.07 13.86 25.05
CA VAL A 192 -21.65 13.49 24.82
C VAL A 192 -20.92 13.15 26.14
N ALA A 193 -21.27 13.78 27.26
CA ALA A 193 -20.63 13.52 28.55
C ALA A 193 -21.05 12.17 29.19
N LEU A 194 -22.25 11.68 28.88
CA LEU A 194 -22.74 10.40 29.43
C LEU A 194 -22.17 9.17 28.69
N LEU A 195 -21.80 9.29 27.41
CA LEU A 195 -21.22 8.20 26.64
C LEU A 195 -19.72 7.98 26.96
N LEU A 196 -18.97 9.04 27.25
CA LEU A 196 -17.57 8.93 27.67
C LEU A 196 -17.44 8.44 29.13
N GLY A 197 -18.37 8.81 30.02
CA GLY A 197 -18.42 8.29 31.39
C GLY A 197 -18.77 6.80 31.47
N GLY A 198 -19.64 6.31 30.57
CA GLY A 198 -20.08 4.90 30.54
C GLY A 198 -18.98 3.92 30.11
N LEU A 199 -18.13 4.30 29.16
CA LEU A 199 -17.02 3.47 28.67
C LEU A 199 -15.91 3.32 29.73
N ALA A 200 -15.61 4.38 30.48
CA ALA A 200 -14.63 4.33 31.57
C ALA A 200 -15.07 3.40 32.71
N VAL A 201 -16.36 3.40 33.08
CA VAL A 201 -16.90 2.51 34.13
C VAL A 201 -16.91 1.03 33.69
N LEU A 202 -17.16 0.74 32.41
CA LEU A 202 -17.11 -0.62 31.86
C LEU A 202 -15.67 -1.17 31.80
N ALA A 203 -14.69 -0.35 31.44
CA ALA A 203 -13.27 -0.75 31.42
C ALA A 203 -12.74 -1.07 32.83
N VAL A 204 -13.10 -0.27 33.85
CA VAL A 204 -12.71 -0.51 35.24
C VAL A 204 -13.39 -1.75 35.82
N ARG A 205 -14.66 -2.01 35.49
CA ARG A 205 -15.36 -3.23 35.92
C ARG A 205 -14.78 -4.51 35.29
N ARG A 206 -14.39 -4.48 34.02
CA ARG A 206 -13.74 -5.63 33.35
C ARG A 206 -12.37 -5.95 33.94
N ARG A 207 -11.58 -4.92 34.30
CA ARG A 207 -10.27 -5.12 34.96
C ARG A 207 -10.41 -5.79 36.34
N ARG A 208 -11.35 -5.33 37.17
CA ARG A 208 -11.61 -5.95 38.49
C ARG A 208 -12.11 -7.40 38.42
N ALA A 209 -12.82 -7.78 37.35
CA ALA A 209 -13.25 -9.16 37.15
C ALA A 209 -12.13 -10.10 36.66
N ALA A 210 -11.07 -9.56 36.06
CA ALA A 210 -9.88 -10.32 35.65
C ALA A 210 -8.95 -10.57 36.85
N ASP A 211 -8.82 -9.60 37.76
CA ASP A 211 -7.98 -9.74 38.96
C ASP A 211 -8.57 -10.76 39.96
N ALA A 212 -9.91 -10.77 40.15
CA ALA A 212 -10.57 -11.75 41.01
C ALA A 212 -10.44 -13.23 40.54
N ARG A 213 -10.07 -13.45 39.27
CA ARG A 213 -9.90 -14.79 38.68
C ARG A 213 -8.45 -15.30 38.77
N ARG A 214 -7.49 -14.45 39.15
CA ARG A 214 -6.10 -14.83 39.42
C ARG A 214 -5.87 -15.33 40.85
N ASP A 215 -6.72 -14.93 41.79
CA ASP A 215 -6.61 -15.36 43.20
C ASP A 215 -7.21 -16.75 43.48
N THR A 216 -7.75 -17.44 42.47
CA THR A 216 -8.37 -18.77 42.59
C THR A 216 -7.53 -19.92 42.01
N VAL A 217 -6.27 -19.68 41.65
CA VAL A 217 -5.34 -20.76 41.27
C VAL A 217 -4.75 -21.39 42.53
N ASP A 218 -5.37 -22.48 42.95
CA ASP A 218 -4.96 -23.39 44.03
C ASP A 218 -3.57 -24.00 43.73
N PRO A 219 -2.56 -23.83 44.59
CA PRO A 219 -1.26 -24.46 44.44
C PRO A 219 -1.27 -25.84 45.12
N SER A 220 -2.07 -26.75 44.59
CA SER A 220 -2.12 -28.13 45.07
C SER A 220 -2.35 -29.06 43.89
N GLU A 221 -1.29 -29.68 43.39
CA GLU A 221 -1.12 -31.14 43.36
C GLU A 221 -0.05 -31.60 42.33
N PRO A 222 0.57 -32.77 42.59
CA PRO A 222 2.01 -33.01 42.47
C PRO A 222 2.51 -33.56 41.12
#